data_AF-A0A1S4J2M6-F1
#
_entry.id   AF-A0A1S4J2M6-F1
#
_cell.length_a   1.000
_cell.length_b   1.000
_cell.length_c   1.000
_cell.angle_alpha   90.00
_cell.angle_beta   90.00
_cell.angle_gamma   90.00
#
_symmetry.space_group_name_H-M   'P 1'
#
loop_
_entity.id
_entity.type
_entity.pdbx_description
1 polymer ?
#
loop_
_entity_poly.entity_id
_entity_poly.type
_entity_poly.pdbx_seq_one_letter_code
_entity_poly.pdbx_strand_id
1 'polypeptide(L)'
;MEHYFSSISFSFKVLKIFGLWRTNKERYSYKVYRMFFVCLFFLFYLGSIFVSALTVSTVDEFFSKILYIALTEIVMAFKTFAGFFKFYTIKQLHHQTHSTNFKPLNAKERKIFNKSIARINRYFWLLLCSTCTVWFNLLALFSGQFKLPMFPWMLGIPYGRHLPYNFYFLAVYQTTGMFLHAFINIIHDIQVCYLLEAGSIQLMLLEERFSTTQSKQTGRHNHRKLYIKYMEHFVKITNFVKQVESVWSKAIFSQFCASGITICAISFRLSSLNFTQDFPNALTSLLYLILMMNQIFMPCYFGNEVTLKSARLTHALYCLYSSEWIKMNAPERKEIQMMMKPIVLKAGGFFYYNLGMFTSTLNTAYSLFCVLQRRASSTRGEM
;
A
#
# COMPACT_ATOMS: atom_id res chain seq x y z
N MET A 1 14.03 -0.72 -22.94
CA MET A 1 13.20 -0.72 -21.72
C MET A 1 14.13 -1.07 -20.57
N GLU A 2 14.22 -0.23 -19.55
CA GLU A 2 15.00 -0.53 -18.34
C GLU A 2 14.48 -1.85 -17.72
N HIS A 3 15.38 -2.78 -17.36
CA HIS A 3 15.02 -4.05 -16.75
C HIS A 3 14.58 -3.86 -15.29
N TYR A 4 13.34 -3.40 -15.10
CA TYR A 4 12.65 -3.44 -13.81
C TYR A 4 12.35 -4.89 -13.41
N PHE A 5 12.24 -5.15 -12.10
CA PHE A 5 11.77 -6.44 -11.60
C PHE A 5 10.37 -6.76 -12.13
N SER A 6 10.06 -8.05 -12.26
CA SER A 6 8.82 -8.53 -12.87
C SER A 6 7.56 -7.86 -12.30
N SER A 7 7.47 -7.70 -10.97
CA SER A 7 6.34 -7.03 -10.29
C SER A 7 6.16 -5.57 -10.68
N ILE A 8 7.24 -4.78 -10.70
CA ILE A 8 7.20 -3.34 -11.03
C ILE A 8 6.99 -3.12 -12.52
N SER A 9 7.62 -3.95 -13.37
CA SER A 9 7.39 -3.93 -14.81
C SER A 9 5.92 -4.22 -15.14
N PHE A 10 5.34 -5.23 -14.48
CA PHE A 10 3.91 -5.52 -14.59
C PHE A 10 3.05 -4.34 -14.11
N SER A 11 3.37 -3.78 -12.95
CA SER A 11 2.65 -2.63 -12.38
C SER A 11 2.62 -1.43 -13.35
N PHE A 12 3.75 -1.07 -13.97
CA PHE A 12 3.79 0.01 -14.96
C PHE A 12 3.02 -0.31 -16.23
N LYS A 13 3.04 -1.56 -16.71
CA LYS A 13 2.23 -1.97 -17.87
C LYS A 13 0.75 -1.81 -17.57
N VAL A 14 0.29 -2.25 -16.41
CA VAL A 14 -1.12 -2.14 -16.02
C VAL A 14 -1.54 -0.68 -15.82
N LEU A 15 -0.75 0.13 -15.11
CA LEU A 15 -1.06 1.56 -14.99
C LEU A 15 -1.08 2.27 -16.34
N LYS A 16 -0.26 1.85 -17.30
CA LYS A 16 -0.28 2.38 -18.66
C LYS A 16 -1.58 1.98 -19.39
N ILE A 17 -2.02 0.73 -19.25
CA ILE A 17 -3.29 0.23 -19.81
C ILE A 17 -4.47 1.01 -19.23
N PHE A 18 -4.51 1.21 -17.91
CA PHE A 18 -5.57 1.98 -17.24
C PHE A 18 -5.42 3.50 -17.35
N GLY A 19 -4.50 4.02 -18.18
CA GLY A 19 -4.35 5.48 -18.32
C GLY A 19 -3.99 6.19 -17.01
N LEU A 20 -3.33 5.54 -16.07
CA LEU A 20 -2.87 6.16 -14.82
C LEU A 20 -1.39 6.53 -14.87
N TRP A 21 -0.64 6.03 -15.86
CA TRP A 21 0.79 6.29 -16.02
C TRP A 21 1.09 7.24 -17.16
N ARG A 22 1.94 8.25 -16.93
CA ARG A 22 2.42 9.13 -17.99
C ARG A 22 3.61 8.52 -18.75
N THR A 23 3.80 8.89 -20.02
CA THR A 23 5.01 8.54 -20.79
C THR A 23 5.80 9.79 -21.19
N ASN A 24 7.11 9.67 -21.40
CA ASN A 24 7.97 10.84 -21.68
C ASN A 24 7.65 11.52 -23.03
N LYS A 25 7.21 10.73 -24.01
CA LYS A 25 6.77 11.20 -25.33
C LYS A 25 5.37 10.65 -25.57
N GLU A 26 4.38 11.26 -24.94
CA GLU A 26 2.98 10.86 -25.11
C GLU A 26 2.52 11.17 -26.53
N ARG A 27 2.04 10.14 -27.24
CA ARG A 27 1.23 10.37 -28.43
C ARG A 27 -0.05 11.11 -28.02
N TYR A 28 -0.48 12.07 -28.83
CA TYR A 28 -1.70 12.84 -28.57
C TYR A 28 -2.92 11.94 -28.31
N SER A 29 -3.08 10.86 -29.09
CA SER A 29 -4.14 9.87 -28.91
C SER A 29 -4.14 9.21 -27.52
N TYR A 30 -2.95 8.91 -26.97
CA TYR A 30 -2.84 8.34 -25.63
C TYR A 30 -3.18 9.35 -24.54
N LYS A 31 -2.85 10.64 -24.74
CA LYS A 31 -3.22 11.71 -23.81
C LYS A 31 -4.75 11.89 -23.71
N VAL A 32 -5.43 11.83 -24.86
CA VAL A 32 -6.91 11.90 -24.92
C VAL A 32 -7.52 10.66 -24.26
N TYR A 33 -7.07 9.46 -24.63
CA TYR A 33 -7.51 8.20 -23.99
C TYR A 33 -7.36 8.27 -22.47
N ARG A 34 -6.22 8.76 -21.99
CA ARG A 34 -5.93 8.88 -20.56
C ARG A 34 -6.94 9.76 -19.85
N MET A 35 -7.14 10.98 -20.36
CA MET A 35 -8.06 11.93 -19.75
C MET A 35 -9.48 11.36 -19.77
N PHE A 36 -9.88 10.78 -20.90
CA PHE A 36 -11.18 10.14 -21.05
C PHE A 36 -11.38 9.00 -20.05
N PHE A 37 -10.42 8.06 -19.93
CA PHE A 37 -10.52 6.93 -19.01
C PHE A 37 -10.56 7.37 -17.54
N VAL A 38 -9.68 8.31 -17.15
CA VAL A 38 -9.68 8.85 -15.78
C VAL A 38 -10.98 9.58 -15.48
N CYS A 39 -11.45 10.45 -16.36
CA CYS A 39 -12.74 11.12 -16.19
C CYS A 39 -13.88 10.09 -16.12
N LEU A 40 -13.87 9.06 -16.97
CA LEU A 40 -14.94 8.07 -16.98
C LEU A 40 -14.95 7.24 -15.69
N PHE A 41 -13.80 6.75 -15.25
CA PHE A 41 -13.68 5.96 -14.03
C PHE A 41 -14.00 6.79 -12.77
N PHE A 42 -13.49 8.02 -12.66
CA PHE A 42 -13.76 8.85 -11.48
C PHE A 42 -15.16 9.48 -11.48
N LEU A 43 -15.71 9.89 -12.62
CA LEU A 43 -17.05 10.51 -12.65
C LEU A 43 -18.16 9.47 -12.63
N PHE A 44 -18.08 8.43 -13.45
CA PHE A 44 -19.18 7.45 -13.55
C PHE A 44 -19.08 6.38 -12.47
N TYR A 45 -17.92 5.74 -12.28
CA TYR A 45 -17.81 4.67 -11.29
C TYR A 45 -17.81 5.19 -9.86
N LEU A 46 -16.86 6.04 -9.47
CA LEU A 46 -16.86 6.61 -8.11
C LEU A 46 -18.11 7.47 -7.85
N GLY A 47 -18.51 8.32 -8.81
CA GLY A 47 -19.72 9.13 -8.68
C GLY A 47 -20.97 8.29 -8.47
N SER A 48 -21.12 7.16 -9.17
CA SER A 48 -22.25 6.25 -8.95
C SER A 48 -22.28 5.66 -7.54
N ILE A 49 -21.12 5.31 -6.96
CA ILE A 49 -21.04 4.80 -5.59
C ILE A 49 -21.40 5.87 -4.56
N PHE A 50 -20.92 7.11 -4.76
CA PHE A 50 -21.28 8.22 -3.88
C PHE A 50 -22.77 8.56 -3.95
N VAL A 51 -23.36 8.58 -5.15
CA VAL A 51 -24.80 8.79 -5.31
C VAL A 51 -25.58 7.63 -4.65
N SER A 52 -25.18 6.38 -4.87
CA SER A 52 -25.76 5.22 -4.19
C SER A 52 -25.68 5.30 -2.68
N ALA A 53 -24.60 5.86 -2.13
CA ALA A 53 -24.43 6.08 -0.71
C ALA A 53 -25.41 7.12 -0.14
N LEU A 54 -25.79 8.13 -0.92
CA LEU A 54 -26.71 9.20 -0.52
C LEU A 54 -28.19 8.81 -0.61
N THR A 55 -28.52 7.83 -1.45
CA THR A 55 -29.92 7.42 -1.71
C THR A 55 -30.41 6.30 -0.80
N VAL A 56 -29.56 5.74 0.05
CA VAL A 56 -30.00 4.73 1.02
C VAL A 56 -30.85 5.40 2.10
N SER A 57 -32.08 4.92 2.24
CA SER A 57 -33.08 5.47 3.15
C SER A 57 -32.90 5.05 4.61
N THR A 58 -32.13 3.99 4.89
CA THR A 58 -31.91 3.48 6.25
C THR A 58 -30.44 3.54 6.65
N VAL A 59 -30.19 4.06 7.85
CA VAL A 59 -28.85 4.16 8.43
C VAL A 59 -28.20 2.77 8.51
N ASP A 60 -28.96 1.75 8.92
CA ASP A 60 -28.45 0.39 9.07
C ASP A 60 -27.94 -0.23 7.77
N GLU A 61 -28.61 0.01 6.64
CA GLU A 61 -28.15 -0.49 5.34
C GLU A 61 -26.91 0.25 4.84
N PHE A 62 -26.82 1.55 5.09
CA PHE A 62 -25.64 2.35 4.75
C PHE A 62 -24.40 1.82 5.49
N PHE A 63 -24.50 1.65 6.81
CA PHE A 63 -23.40 1.15 7.63
C PHE A 63 -23.01 -0.30 7.30
N SER A 64 -24.00 -1.15 7.05
CA SER A 64 -23.77 -2.60 6.86
C SER A 64 -23.28 -2.96 5.44
N LYS A 65 -23.68 -2.21 4.41
CA LYS A 65 -23.44 -2.60 3.01
C LYS A 65 -22.54 -1.64 2.24
N ILE A 66 -22.53 -0.35 2.59
CA ILE A 66 -21.91 0.70 1.74
C ILE A 66 -20.67 1.31 2.39
N LEU A 67 -20.69 1.57 3.70
CA LEU A 67 -19.67 2.35 4.39
C LEU A 67 -18.25 1.84 4.14
N TYR A 68 -18.02 0.53 4.32
CA TYR A 68 -16.68 -0.04 4.17
C TYR A 68 -16.17 0.02 2.72
N ILE A 69 -17.05 -0.17 1.73
CA ILE A 69 -16.67 -0.06 0.31
C ILE A 69 -16.36 1.40 -0.02
N ALA A 70 -17.24 2.33 0.35
CA ALA A 70 -17.04 3.76 0.12
C ALA A 70 -15.74 4.29 0.74
N LEU A 71 -15.40 3.84 1.95
CA LEU A 71 -14.12 4.17 2.59
C LEU A 71 -12.92 3.65 1.79
N THR A 72 -12.97 2.41 1.31
CA THR A 72 -11.87 1.86 0.49
C THR A 72 -11.75 2.52 -0.88
N GLU A 73 -12.85 3.03 -1.45
CA GLU A 73 -12.86 3.81 -2.69
C GLU A 73 -12.21 5.19 -2.48
N ILE A 74 -12.55 5.89 -1.39
CA ILE A 74 -11.90 7.15 -1.01
C ILE A 74 -10.39 6.97 -0.88
N VAL A 75 -9.96 5.90 -0.18
CA VAL A 75 -8.53 5.62 0.01
C VAL A 75 -7.82 5.32 -1.32
N MET A 76 -8.44 4.51 -2.18
CA MET A 76 -7.92 4.25 -3.53
C MET A 76 -7.79 5.55 -4.32
N ALA A 77 -8.80 6.43 -4.29
CA ALA A 77 -8.77 7.72 -4.95
C ALA A 77 -7.59 8.58 -4.46
N PHE A 78 -7.36 8.69 -3.14
CA PHE A 78 -6.20 9.39 -2.60
C PHE A 78 -4.87 8.82 -3.09
N LYS A 79 -4.73 7.49 -3.17
CA LYS A 79 -3.52 6.84 -3.72
C LYS A 79 -3.35 7.15 -5.20
N THR A 80 -4.41 7.09 -5.99
CA THR A 80 -4.38 7.37 -7.43
C THR A 80 -4.06 8.83 -7.70
N PHE A 81 -4.62 9.77 -6.93
CA PHE A 81 -4.26 11.19 -7.03
C PHE A 81 -2.79 11.42 -6.68
N ALA A 82 -2.28 10.80 -5.61
CA ALA A 82 -0.85 10.87 -5.28
C ALA A 82 0.01 10.35 -6.45
N GLY A 83 -0.35 9.18 -7.00
CA GLY A 83 0.31 8.59 -8.16
C GLY A 83 0.31 9.51 -9.40
N PHE A 84 -0.84 10.12 -9.69
CA PHE A 84 -1.03 10.94 -10.89
C PHE A 84 -0.34 12.31 -10.80
N PHE A 85 -0.47 13.01 -9.67
CA PHE A 85 0.09 14.34 -9.49
C PHE A 85 1.59 14.33 -9.17
N LYS A 86 2.08 13.31 -8.46
CA LYS A 86 3.51 13.15 -8.12
C LYS A 86 4.25 12.21 -9.07
N PHE A 87 3.71 12.01 -10.27
CA PHE A 87 4.26 11.11 -11.29
C PHE A 87 5.77 11.28 -11.51
N TYR A 88 6.26 12.51 -11.71
CA TYR A 88 7.68 12.75 -12.00
C TYR A 88 8.58 12.35 -10.84
N THR A 89 8.17 12.64 -9.61
CA THR A 89 8.87 12.23 -8.40
C THR A 89 8.89 10.71 -8.26
N ILE A 90 7.74 10.04 -8.44
CA ILE A 90 7.65 8.57 -8.37
C ILE A 90 8.55 7.93 -9.43
N LYS A 91 8.52 8.45 -10.65
CA LYS A 91 9.38 7.97 -11.74
C LYS A 91 10.86 8.15 -11.40
N GLN A 92 11.26 9.30 -10.86
CA GLN A 92 12.63 9.56 -10.46
C GLN A 92 13.08 8.59 -9.36
N LEU A 93 12.22 8.32 -8.38
CA LEU A 93 12.48 7.35 -7.31
C LEU A 93 12.72 5.94 -7.88
N HIS A 94 11.88 5.48 -8.80
CA HIS A 94 12.09 4.20 -9.47
C HIS A 94 13.36 4.17 -10.33
N HIS A 95 13.73 5.27 -10.98
CA HIS A 95 15.01 5.33 -11.71
C HIS A 95 16.21 5.27 -10.75
N GLN A 96 16.11 5.91 -9.58
CA GLN A 96 17.16 5.89 -8.55
C GLN A 96 17.44 4.48 -8.03
N THR A 97 16.44 3.60 -7.91
CA THR A 97 16.66 2.20 -7.46
C THR A 97 17.51 1.38 -8.42
N HIS A 98 17.61 1.79 -9.70
CA HIS A 98 18.45 1.17 -10.72
C HIS A 98 19.77 1.90 -10.96
N SER A 99 20.00 3.02 -10.28
CA SER A 99 21.24 3.78 -10.38
C SER A 99 22.44 2.93 -9.95
N THR A 100 23.63 3.26 -10.47
CA THR A 100 24.89 2.57 -10.14
C THR A 100 25.16 2.52 -8.64
N ASN A 101 24.75 3.54 -7.89
CA ASN A 101 24.94 3.62 -6.44
C ASN A 101 24.12 2.58 -5.66
N PHE A 102 22.97 2.14 -6.21
CA PHE A 102 22.04 1.22 -5.54
C PHE A 102 22.28 -0.26 -5.93
N LYS A 103 23.27 -0.53 -6.80
CA LYS A 103 23.60 -1.89 -7.23
C LYS A 103 24.48 -2.61 -6.19
N PRO A 104 24.27 -3.93 -6.00
CA PRO A 104 25.14 -4.75 -5.17
C PRO A 104 26.52 -4.91 -5.83
N LEU A 105 27.58 -4.77 -5.03
CA LEU A 105 28.98 -4.86 -5.48
C LEU A 105 29.51 -6.29 -5.43
N ASN A 106 29.16 -7.03 -4.36
CA ASN A 106 29.73 -8.35 -4.06
C ASN A 106 28.68 -9.46 -4.17
N ALA A 107 29.12 -10.72 -4.26
CA ALA A 107 28.24 -11.89 -4.31
C ALA A 107 27.31 -11.99 -3.07
N LYS A 108 27.83 -11.67 -1.87
CA LYS A 108 27.04 -11.63 -0.63
C LYS A 108 25.95 -10.56 -0.69
N GLU A 109 26.29 -9.34 -1.11
CA GLU A 109 25.32 -8.25 -1.30
C GLU A 109 24.24 -8.62 -2.32
N ARG A 110 24.64 -9.28 -3.42
CA ARG A 110 23.70 -9.74 -4.45
C ARG A 110 22.74 -10.78 -3.93
N LYS A 111 23.18 -11.70 -3.06
CA LYS A 111 22.30 -12.68 -2.40
C LYS A 111 21.27 -12.00 -1.50
N ILE A 112 21.68 -11.00 -0.70
CA ILE A 112 20.78 -10.20 0.17
C ILE A 112 19.74 -9.45 -0.67
N PHE A 113 20.21 -8.79 -1.73
CA PHE A 113 19.38 -8.04 -2.64
C PHE A 113 18.32 -8.94 -3.31
N ASN A 114 18.75 -10.07 -3.91
CA ASN A 114 17.85 -11.01 -4.58
C ASN A 114 16.82 -11.62 -3.63
N LYS A 115 17.22 -11.96 -2.39
CA LYS A 115 16.28 -12.51 -1.39
C LYS A 115 15.18 -11.51 -1.04
N SER A 116 15.54 -10.23 -0.89
CA SER A 116 14.61 -9.16 -0.53
C SER A 116 13.65 -8.85 -1.70
N ILE A 117 14.16 -8.82 -2.92
CA ILE A 117 13.34 -8.70 -4.14
C ILE A 117 12.42 -9.91 -4.35
N ALA A 118 12.88 -11.12 -4.07
CA ALA A 118 12.04 -12.32 -4.15
C ALA A 118 10.89 -12.28 -3.14
N ARG A 119 11.14 -11.77 -1.93
CA ARG A 119 10.10 -11.58 -0.90
C ARG A 119 9.00 -10.64 -1.40
N ILE A 120 9.34 -9.45 -1.90
CA ILE A 120 8.32 -8.51 -2.40
C ILE A 120 7.59 -9.05 -3.65
N ASN A 121 8.29 -9.76 -4.55
CA ASN A 121 7.65 -10.39 -5.69
C ASN A 121 6.63 -11.46 -5.27
N ARG A 122 6.96 -12.28 -4.26
CA ARG A 122 6.00 -13.28 -3.72
C ARG A 122 4.76 -12.59 -3.16
N TYR A 123 4.94 -11.54 -2.36
CA TYR A 123 3.82 -10.77 -1.83
C TYR A 123 2.97 -10.12 -2.92
N PHE A 124 3.61 -9.57 -3.95
CA PHE A 124 2.92 -9.02 -5.12
C PHE A 124 2.01 -10.06 -5.79
N TRP A 125 2.53 -11.25 -6.10
CA TRP A 125 1.76 -12.29 -6.77
C TRP A 125 0.64 -12.86 -5.87
N LEU A 126 0.88 -12.96 -4.56
CA LEU A 126 -0.16 -13.37 -3.60
C LEU A 126 -1.32 -12.36 -3.55
N LEU A 127 -1.01 -11.06 -3.45
CA LEU A 127 -2.03 -10.01 -3.47
C LEU A 127 -2.74 -9.96 -4.82
N LEU A 128 -2.03 -10.12 -5.93
CA LEU A 128 -2.66 -10.15 -7.24
C LEU A 128 -3.60 -11.35 -7.40
N CYS A 129 -3.20 -12.54 -6.96
CA CYS A 129 -4.04 -13.74 -6.98
C CYS A 129 -5.33 -13.56 -6.19
N SER A 130 -5.28 -12.80 -5.10
CA SER A 130 -6.46 -12.52 -4.29
C SER A 130 -7.56 -11.74 -5.04
N THR A 131 -7.23 -11.01 -6.10
CA THR A 131 -8.23 -10.33 -6.94
C THR A 131 -9.14 -11.31 -7.69
N CYS A 132 -8.73 -12.58 -7.83
CA CYS A 132 -9.58 -13.64 -8.36
C CYS A 132 -10.84 -13.85 -7.51
N THR A 133 -10.84 -13.45 -6.24
CA THR A 133 -12.05 -13.47 -5.38
C THR A 133 -13.14 -12.52 -5.89
N VAL A 134 -12.78 -11.44 -6.58
CA VAL A 134 -13.75 -10.54 -7.21
C VAL A 134 -14.46 -11.26 -8.36
N TRP A 135 -13.77 -12.13 -9.11
CA TRP A 135 -14.37 -12.96 -10.15
C TRP A 135 -15.29 -14.03 -9.60
N PHE A 136 -15.02 -14.55 -8.39
CA PHE A 136 -15.92 -15.48 -7.71
C PHE A 136 -17.31 -14.88 -7.47
N ASN A 137 -17.41 -13.55 -7.33
CA ASN A 137 -18.71 -12.87 -7.22
C ASN A 137 -19.56 -12.96 -8.50
N LEU A 138 -18.99 -13.31 -9.66
CA LEU A 138 -19.78 -13.57 -10.86
C LEU A 138 -20.59 -14.86 -10.76
N LEU A 139 -20.25 -15.78 -9.85
CA LEU A 139 -21.10 -16.93 -9.57
C LEU A 139 -22.48 -16.50 -9.04
N ALA A 140 -22.59 -15.32 -8.43
CA ALA A 140 -23.87 -14.74 -8.04
C ALA A 140 -24.80 -14.51 -9.25
N LEU A 141 -24.27 -14.31 -10.46
CA LEU A 141 -25.07 -14.20 -11.70
C LEU A 141 -25.84 -15.47 -12.02
N PHE A 142 -25.29 -16.63 -11.63
CA PHE A 142 -25.88 -17.94 -11.90
C PHE A 142 -26.76 -18.46 -10.74
N SER A 143 -26.83 -17.72 -9.62
CA SER A 143 -27.58 -18.12 -8.43
C SER A 143 -29.12 -18.05 -8.60
N GLY A 144 -29.61 -17.41 -9.65
CA GLY A 144 -31.05 -17.21 -9.91
C GLY A 144 -31.77 -16.28 -8.92
N GLN A 145 -31.04 -15.69 -7.96
CA GLN A 145 -31.61 -14.82 -6.92
C GLN A 145 -31.73 -13.35 -7.34
N PHE A 146 -31.25 -12.97 -8.53
CA PHE A 146 -31.25 -11.59 -9.05
C PHE A 146 -30.76 -10.54 -8.04
N LYS A 147 -29.81 -10.93 -7.19
CA LYS A 147 -29.23 -10.08 -6.14
C LYS A 147 -27.90 -9.54 -6.63
N LEU A 148 -27.74 -8.21 -6.66
CA LEU A 148 -26.51 -7.58 -7.11
C LEU A 148 -25.34 -7.96 -6.18
N PRO A 149 -24.12 -8.19 -6.71
CA PRO A 149 -23.01 -8.73 -5.94
C PRO A 149 -22.60 -7.86 -4.75
N MET A 150 -22.74 -6.53 -4.85
CA MET A 150 -22.32 -5.60 -3.81
C MET A 150 -23.38 -4.58 -3.45
N PHE A 151 -23.79 -3.75 -4.40
CA PHE A 151 -24.73 -2.67 -4.13
C PHE A 151 -26.12 -3.08 -4.58
N PRO A 152 -27.09 -3.19 -3.65
CA PRO A 152 -28.49 -3.43 -4.00
C PRO A 152 -29.11 -2.28 -4.81
N TRP A 153 -28.48 -1.11 -4.82
CA TRP A 153 -29.01 0.03 -5.55
C TRP A 153 -27.89 0.74 -6.31
N MET A 154 -28.11 0.95 -7.60
CA MET A 154 -27.18 1.68 -8.46
C MET A 154 -27.95 2.40 -9.57
N LEU A 155 -27.77 3.72 -9.65
CA LEU A 155 -28.34 4.59 -10.71
C LEU A 155 -29.88 4.64 -10.79
N GLY A 156 -30.61 4.15 -9.78
CA GLY A 156 -32.08 4.14 -9.78
C GLY A 156 -32.71 3.21 -10.83
N ILE A 157 -31.92 2.31 -11.45
CA ILE A 157 -32.41 1.42 -12.51
C ILE A 157 -33.12 0.23 -11.87
N PRO A 158 -34.42 -0.01 -12.17
CA PRO A 158 -35.12 -1.17 -11.67
C PRO A 158 -34.57 -2.45 -12.32
N TYR A 159 -34.36 -3.48 -11.49
CA TYR A 159 -33.87 -4.78 -11.91
C TYR A 159 -34.67 -5.88 -11.18
N GLY A 160 -34.76 -7.07 -11.78
CA GLY A 160 -35.48 -8.20 -11.19
C GLY A 160 -35.82 -9.27 -12.22
N ARG A 161 -36.62 -10.26 -11.84
CA ARG A 161 -37.06 -11.34 -12.75
C ARG A 161 -37.76 -10.82 -14.01
N HIS A 162 -38.48 -9.70 -13.88
CA HIS A 162 -39.19 -9.06 -15.00
C HIS A 162 -38.28 -8.22 -15.91
N LEU A 163 -37.08 -7.86 -15.44
CA LEU A 163 -36.10 -7.03 -16.16
C LEU A 163 -34.69 -7.66 -16.06
N PRO A 164 -34.48 -8.85 -16.64
CA PRO A 164 -33.23 -9.60 -16.47
C PRO A 164 -32.03 -8.91 -17.13
N TYR A 165 -32.23 -8.25 -18.27
CA TYR A 165 -31.15 -7.54 -18.97
C TYR A 165 -30.53 -6.42 -18.14
N ASN A 166 -31.34 -5.67 -17.38
CA ASN A 166 -30.85 -4.62 -16.48
C ASN A 166 -29.97 -5.20 -15.37
N PHE A 167 -30.36 -6.36 -14.83
CA PHE A 167 -29.56 -7.06 -13.82
C PHE A 167 -28.19 -7.46 -14.35
N TYR A 168 -28.12 -8.10 -15.52
CA TYR A 168 -26.85 -8.52 -16.12
C TYR A 168 -25.95 -7.33 -16.43
N PHE A 169 -26.51 -6.25 -16.98
CA PHE A 169 -25.75 -5.02 -17.27
C PHE A 169 -25.15 -4.41 -15.99
N LEU A 170 -25.96 -4.24 -14.94
CA LEU A 170 -25.52 -3.68 -13.66
C LEU A 170 -24.48 -4.56 -12.97
N ALA A 171 -24.66 -5.88 -13.02
CA ALA A 171 -23.73 -6.80 -12.39
C ALA A 171 -22.37 -6.85 -13.12
N VAL A 172 -22.36 -6.84 -14.47
CA VAL A 172 -21.12 -6.74 -15.25
C VAL A 172 -20.40 -5.41 -14.97
N TYR A 173 -21.15 -4.31 -14.91
CA TYR A 173 -20.59 -3.00 -14.54
C TYR A 173 -19.96 -3.02 -13.14
N GLN A 174 -20.68 -3.50 -12.11
CA GLN A 174 -20.17 -3.55 -10.74
C GLN A 174 -18.92 -4.43 -10.64
N THR A 175 -18.93 -5.62 -11.23
CA THR A 175 -17.76 -6.52 -11.17
C THR A 175 -16.56 -5.94 -11.90
N THR A 176 -16.76 -5.32 -13.06
CA THR A 176 -15.66 -4.70 -13.83
C THR A 176 -15.05 -3.53 -13.06
N GLY A 177 -15.89 -2.67 -12.49
CA GLY A 177 -15.44 -1.52 -11.71
C GLY A 177 -14.66 -1.93 -10.45
N MET A 178 -15.15 -2.93 -9.72
CA MET A 178 -14.45 -3.48 -8.55
C MET A 178 -13.12 -4.12 -8.91
N PHE A 179 -13.06 -4.85 -10.03
CA PHE A 179 -11.81 -5.42 -10.51
C PHE A 179 -10.78 -4.34 -10.79
N LEU A 180 -11.18 -3.25 -11.47
CA LEU A 180 -10.33 -2.11 -11.73
C LEU A 180 -9.88 -1.44 -10.42
N HIS A 181 -10.80 -1.19 -9.49
CA HIS A 181 -10.50 -0.65 -8.15
C HIS A 181 -9.46 -1.50 -7.43
N ALA A 182 -9.69 -2.81 -7.31
CA ALA A 182 -8.80 -3.72 -6.60
C ALA A 182 -7.39 -3.72 -7.22
N PHE A 183 -7.30 -3.79 -8.55
CA PHE A 183 -6.01 -3.74 -9.26
C PHE A 183 -5.26 -2.44 -9.01
N ILE A 184 -5.93 -1.30 -9.19
CA ILE A 184 -5.32 0.03 -9.01
C ILE A 184 -4.82 0.19 -7.57
N ASN A 185 -5.62 -0.24 -6.60
CA ASN A 185 -5.28 -0.15 -5.19
C ASN A 185 -4.05 -0.99 -4.85
N ILE A 186 -4.01 -2.26 -5.26
CA ILE A 186 -2.87 -3.18 -5.06
C ILE A 186 -1.61 -2.65 -5.73
N ILE A 187 -1.72 -2.09 -6.94
CA ILE A 187 -0.58 -1.55 -7.67
C ILE A 187 0.04 -0.35 -6.94
N HIS A 188 -0.77 0.54 -6.39
CA HIS A 188 -0.23 1.65 -5.61
C HIS A 188 0.41 1.16 -4.30
N ASP A 189 -0.19 0.18 -3.62
CA ASP A 189 0.39 -0.39 -2.41
C ASP A 189 1.74 -1.06 -2.67
N ILE A 190 1.88 -1.84 -3.75
CA ILE A 190 3.15 -2.47 -4.08
C ILE A 190 4.20 -1.45 -4.50
N GLN A 191 3.82 -0.34 -5.14
CA GLN A 191 4.75 0.75 -5.47
C GLN A 191 5.37 1.36 -4.20
N VAL A 192 4.55 1.67 -3.19
CA VAL A 192 5.05 2.16 -1.90
C VAL A 192 5.98 1.14 -1.26
N CYS A 193 5.52 -0.11 -1.14
CA CYS A 193 6.27 -1.17 -0.48
C CYS A 193 7.61 -1.44 -1.16
N TYR A 194 7.65 -1.38 -2.49
CA TYR A 194 8.87 -1.55 -3.27
C TYR A 194 9.88 -0.45 -3.02
N LEU A 195 9.43 0.80 -2.99
CA LEU A 195 10.32 1.93 -2.74
C LEU A 195 10.85 1.91 -1.30
N LEU A 196 10.00 1.63 -0.31
CA LEU A 196 10.43 1.46 1.08
C LEU A 196 11.44 0.30 1.22
N GLU A 197 11.15 -0.84 0.61
CA GLU A 197 12.05 -1.99 0.60
C GLU A 197 13.37 -1.68 -0.11
N ALA A 198 13.36 -0.93 -1.21
CA ALA A 198 14.58 -0.50 -1.88
C ALA A 198 15.47 0.34 -0.94
N GLY A 199 14.88 1.27 -0.17
CA GLY A 199 15.60 2.03 0.86
C GLY A 199 16.13 1.14 1.98
N SER A 200 15.29 0.23 2.47
CA SER A 200 15.60 -0.78 3.51
C SER A 200 16.78 -1.68 3.11
N ILE A 201 16.81 -2.16 1.86
CA ILE A 201 17.91 -2.96 1.31
C ILE A 201 19.20 -2.12 1.28
N GLN A 202 19.15 -0.86 0.83
CA GLN A 202 20.36 -0.04 0.79
C GLN A 202 20.95 0.22 2.18
N LEU A 203 20.10 0.41 3.20
CA LEU A 203 20.56 0.53 4.59
C LEU A 203 21.28 -0.75 5.05
N MET A 204 20.71 -1.92 4.74
CA MET A 204 21.33 -3.22 5.07
C MET A 204 22.66 -3.45 4.33
N LEU A 205 22.73 -3.06 3.05
CA LEU A 205 23.99 -3.14 2.29
C LEU A 205 25.05 -2.21 2.88
N LEU A 206 24.64 -1.01 3.31
CA LEU A 206 25.54 -0.05 3.94
C LEU A 206 26.04 -0.54 5.31
N GLU A 207 25.17 -1.15 6.11
CA GLU A 207 25.52 -1.82 7.37
C GLU A 207 26.55 -2.94 7.17
N GLU A 208 26.36 -3.81 6.16
CA GLU A 208 27.30 -4.88 5.82
C GLU A 208 28.67 -4.35 5.37
N ARG A 209 28.67 -3.27 4.57
CA ARG A 209 29.91 -2.61 4.13
C ARG A 209 30.65 -1.98 5.30
N PHE A 210 29.91 -1.38 6.23
CA PHE A 210 30.45 -0.79 7.44
C PHE A 210 31.09 -1.85 8.34
N SER A 211 30.38 -2.94 8.65
CA SER A 211 30.89 -4.03 9.50
C SER A 211 32.11 -4.73 8.90
N THR A 212 32.09 -4.98 7.59
CA THR A 212 33.24 -5.58 6.89
C THR A 212 34.48 -4.68 6.92
N THR A 213 34.29 -3.36 6.83
CA THR A 213 35.40 -2.40 6.90
C THR A 213 35.99 -2.34 8.31
N GLN A 214 35.15 -2.41 9.35
CA GLN A 214 35.61 -2.45 10.74
C GLN A 214 36.43 -3.71 11.06
N SER A 215 36.06 -4.86 10.48
CA SER A 215 36.75 -6.13 10.70
C SER A 215 38.11 -6.22 9.98
N LYS A 216 38.33 -5.46 8.90
CA LYS A 216 39.59 -5.47 8.16
C LYS A 216 40.57 -4.50 8.82
N GLN A 217 41.72 -5.00 9.28
CA GLN A 217 42.83 -4.19 9.82
C GLN A 217 43.56 -3.38 8.71
N THR A 218 42.84 -2.67 7.85
CA THR A 218 43.44 -1.80 6.84
C THR A 218 43.86 -0.44 7.43
N GLY A 219 44.83 0.23 6.81
CA GLY A 219 45.45 1.46 7.36
C GLY A 219 44.45 2.60 7.65
N ARG A 220 44.69 3.31 8.75
CA ARG A 220 43.81 4.34 9.38
C ARG A 220 43.33 5.44 8.42
N HIS A 221 44.17 5.87 7.47
CA HIS A 221 43.83 6.92 6.50
C HIS A 221 42.84 6.46 5.41
N ASN A 222 42.84 5.18 5.06
CA ASN A 222 41.96 4.64 4.02
C ASN A 222 40.52 4.53 4.55
N HIS A 223 40.36 4.20 5.84
CA HIS A 223 39.06 4.08 6.48
C HIS A 223 38.25 5.38 6.50
N ARG A 224 38.88 6.54 6.78
CA ARG A 224 38.18 7.84 6.81
C ARG A 224 37.52 8.18 5.47
N LYS A 225 38.21 7.97 4.35
CA LYS A 225 37.65 8.21 3.01
C LYS A 225 36.47 7.29 2.71
N LEU A 226 36.53 6.02 3.13
CA LEU A 226 35.41 5.08 2.98
C LEU A 226 34.22 5.48 3.85
N TYR A 227 34.43 5.92 5.09
CA TYR A 227 33.36 6.36 5.97
C TYR A 227 32.63 7.59 5.42
N ILE A 228 33.36 8.58 4.88
CA ILE A 228 32.74 9.74 4.21
C ILE A 228 31.85 9.28 3.05
N LYS A 229 32.32 8.34 2.23
CA LYS A 229 31.52 7.78 1.13
C LYS A 229 30.26 7.04 1.63
N TYR A 230 30.35 6.32 2.75
CA TYR A 230 29.20 5.68 3.38
C TYR A 230 28.20 6.70 3.92
N MET A 231 28.70 7.78 4.51
CA MET A 231 27.90 8.88 5.02
C MET A 231 27.16 9.61 3.89
N GLU A 232 27.83 9.95 2.79
CA GLU A 232 27.17 10.49 1.59
C GLU A 232 26.07 9.54 1.06
N HIS A 233 26.32 8.23 1.08
CA HIS A 233 25.32 7.26 0.65
C HIS A 233 24.13 7.21 1.61
N PHE A 234 24.35 7.26 2.92
CA PHE A 234 23.29 7.33 3.92
C PHE A 234 22.39 8.56 3.73
N VAL A 235 22.96 9.72 3.43
CA VAL A 235 22.20 10.95 3.13
C VAL A 235 21.36 10.77 1.87
N LYS A 236 21.92 10.16 0.82
CA LYS A 236 21.18 9.83 -0.41
C LYS A 236 19.99 8.91 -0.12
N ILE A 237 20.19 7.88 0.70
CA ILE A 237 19.11 6.95 1.11
C ILE A 237 18.05 7.71 1.95
N THR A 238 18.47 8.56 2.87
CA THR A 238 17.57 9.37 3.71
C THR A 238 16.70 10.29 2.85
N ASN A 239 17.30 10.98 1.88
CA ASN A 239 16.58 11.85 0.95
C ASN A 239 15.63 11.06 0.06
N PHE A 240 16.04 9.88 -0.40
CA PHE A 240 15.18 8.96 -1.14
C PHE A 240 13.96 8.55 -0.31
N VAL A 241 14.14 8.08 0.93
CA VAL A 241 13.04 7.66 1.80
C VAL A 241 12.11 8.83 2.14
N LYS A 242 12.65 10.02 2.43
CA LYS A 242 11.83 11.23 2.66
C LYS A 242 11.00 11.64 1.45
N GLN A 243 11.53 11.46 0.24
CA GLN A 243 10.76 11.70 -0.98
C GLN A 243 9.63 10.67 -1.12
N VAL A 244 9.88 9.38 -0.84
CA VAL A 244 8.84 8.35 -0.80
C VAL A 244 7.74 8.72 0.19
N GLU A 245 8.11 9.13 1.41
CA GLU A 245 7.19 9.63 2.43
C GLU A 245 6.37 10.81 1.90
N SER A 246 7.01 11.85 1.35
CA SER A 246 6.32 13.06 0.88
C SER A 246 5.27 12.79 -0.20
N VAL A 247 5.45 11.74 -1.02
CA VAL A 247 4.52 11.34 -2.06
C VAL A 247 3.31 10.62 -1.47
N TRP A 248 3.55 9.66 -0.57
CA TRP A 248 2.53 8.71 -0.13
C TRP A 248 1.95 8.98 1.25
N SER A 249 2.50 9.93 2.00
CA SER A 249 2.15 10.21 3.41
C SER A 249 0.66 10.51 3.60
N LYS A 250 0.05 11.31 2.72
CA LYS A 250 -1.40 11.61 2.78
C LYS A 250 -2.26 10.39 2.47
N ALA A 251 -1.87 9.59 1.48
CA ALA A 251 -2.62 8.40 1.09
C ALA A 251 -2.57 7.32 2.17
N ILE A 252 -1.40 7.12 2.80
CA ILE A 252 -1.23 6.16 3.90
C ILE A 252 -1.95 6.64 5.17
N PHE A 253 -1.97 7.95 5.42
CA PHE A 253 -2.80 8.52 6.47
C PHE A 253 -4.29 8.19 6.27
N SER A 254 -4.83 8.43 5.07
CA SER A 254 -6.22 8.06 4.78
C SER A 254 -6.48 6.56 4.91
N GLN A 255 -5.51 5.71 4.51
CA GLN A 255 -5.59 4.26 4.69
C GLN A 255 -5.74 3.91 6.17
N PHE A 256 -4.87 4.42 7.05
CA PHE A 256 -4.92 4.10 8.48
C PHE A 256 -6.25 4.51 9.13
N CYS A 257 -6.77 5.70 8.80
CA CYS A 257 -8.06 6.17 9.32
C CYS A 257 -9.24 5.29 8.84
N ALA A 258 -9.27 4.96 7.56
CA ALA A 258 -10.38 4.20 6.96
C ALA A 258 -10.37 2.72 7.33
N SER A 259 -9.18 2.14 7.48
CA SER A 259 -9.04 0.69 7.61
C SER A 259 -9.57 0.14 8.93
N GLY A 260 -9.48 0.88 10.05
CA GLY A 260 -10.04 0.43 11.33
C GLY A 260 -11.55 0.21 11.26
N ILE A 261 -12.26 1.17 10.66
CA ILE A 261 -13.70 1.10 10.42
C ILE A 261 -14.04 -0.01 9.43
N THR A 262 -13.27 -0.11 8.35
CA THR A 262 -13.44 -1.13 7.29
C THR A 262 -13.31 -2.55 7.88
N ILE A 263 -12.25 -2.82 8.64
CA ILE A 263 -12.00 -4.12 9.28
C ILE A 263 -13.09 -4.46 10.29
N CYS A 264 -13.56 -3.47 11.07
CA CYS A 264 -14.67 -3.64 12.00
C CYS A 264 -15.96 -4.03 11.26
N ALA A 265 -16.34 -3.28 10.22
CA ALA A 265 -17.56 -3.52 9.45
C ALA A 265 -17.57 -4.90 8.78
N ILE A 266 -16.43 -5.31 8.18
CA ILE A 266 -16.29 -6.63 7.55
C ILE A 266 -16.36 -7.74 8.60
N SER A 267 -15.71 -7.57 9.75
CA SER A 267 -15.76 -8.53 10.86
C SER A 267 -17.18 -8.70 11.40
N PHE A 268 -17.93 -7.60 11.53
CA PHE A 268 -19.33 -7.62 11.94
C PHE A 268 -20.20 -8.36 10.91
N ARG A 269 -20.05 -8.04 9.62
CA ARG A 269 -20.72 -8.77 8.54
C ARG A 269 -20.40 -10.26 8.59
N LEU A 270 -19.13 -10.62 8.74
CA LEU A 270 -18.70 -12.02 8.82
C LEU A 270 -19.34 -12.75 10.01
N SER A 271 -19.46 -12.09 11.16
CA SER A 271 -20.11 -12.66 12.36
C SER A 271 -21.61 -12.91 12.19
N SER A 272 -22.25 -12.21 11.26
CA SER A 272 -23.68 -12.36 10.96
C SER A 272 -24.00 -13.45 9.93
N LEU A 273 -22.97 -13.99 9.25
CA LEU A 273 -23.13 -15.00 8.21
C LEU A 273 -22.99 -16.41 8.77
N ASN A 274 -23.91 -17.30 8.39
CA ASN A 274 -23.80 -18.73 8.69
C ASN A 274 -22.91 -19.42 7.65
N PHE A 275 -21.73 -19.88 8.06
CA PHE A 275 -20.77 -20.56 7.16
C PHE A 275 -21.35 -21.81 6.47
N THR A 276 -22.30 -22.50 7.10
CA THR A 276 -22.92 -23.71 6.59
C THR A 276 -24.00 -23.44 5.54
N GLN A 277 -24.72 -22.32 5.65
CA GLN A 277 -25.82 -21.97 4.75
C GLN A 277 -25.37 -21.05 3.62
N ASP A 278 -24.45 -20.12 3.90
CA ASP A 278 -23.98 -19.08 2.97
C ASP A 278 -22.45 -19.14 2.79
N PHE A 279 -21.90 -20.34 2.58
CA PHE A 279 -20.46 -20.56 2.42
C PHE A 279 -19.77 -19.60 1.42
N PRO A 280 -20.32 -19.33 0.22
CA PRO A 280 -19.68 -18.43 -0.75
C PRO A 280 -19.48 -16.99 -0.23
N ASN A 281 -20.49 -16.46 0.48
CA ASN A 281 -20.47 -15.10 1.02
C ASN A 281 -19.56 -14.99 2.25
N ALA A 282 -19.57 -16.03 3.10
CA ALA A 282 -18.70 -16.11 4.27
C ALA A 282 -17.22 -16.20 3.85
N LEU A 283 -16.91 -17.07 2.88
CA LEU A 283 -15.55 -17.21 2.33
C LEU A 283 -15.06 -15.90 1.69
N THR A 284 -15.89 -15.25 0.88
CA THR A 284 -15.55 -13.97 0.25
C THR A 284 -15.28 -12.89 1.30
N SER A 285 -16.10 -12.81 2.35
CA SER A 285 -15.94 -11.84 3.44
C SER A 285 -14.66 -12.11 4.26
N LEU A 286 -14.33 -13.38 4.52
CA LEU A 286 -13.09 -13.79 5.19
C LEU A 286 -11.85 -13.42 4.36
N LEU A 287 -11.85 -13.74 3.06
CA LEU A 287 -10.74 -13.39 2.17
C LEU A 287 -10.56 -11.87 2.09
N TYR A 288 -11.66 -11.12 1.99
CA TYR A 288 -11.62 -9.66 1.98
C TYR A 288 -11.05 -9.09 3.30
N LEU A 289 -11.41 -9.66 4.45
CA LEU A 289 -10.83 -9.28 5.75
C LEU A 289 -9.31 -9.48 5.78
N ILE A 290 -8.83 -10.65 5.33
CA ILE A 290 -7.40 -10.97 5.24
C ILE A 290 -6.68 -9.96 4.34
N LEU A 291 -7.30 -9.55 3.23
CA LEU A 291 -6.73 -8.57 2.33
C LEU A 291 -6.61 -7.18 2.93
N MET A 292 -7.65 -6.71 3.62
CA MET A 292 -7.61 -5.42 4.31
C MET A 292 -6.54 -5.38 5.40
N MET A 293 -6.36 -6.49 6.14
CA MET A 293 -5.27 -6.61 7.13
C MET A 293 -3.89 -6.57 6.46
N ASN A 294 -3.69 -7.32 5.37
CA ASN A 294 -2.44 -7.30 4.62
C ASN A 294 -2.13 -5.92 4.03
N GLN A 295 -3.15 -5.19 3.60
CA GLN A 295 -3.02 -3.87 3.00
C GLN A 295 -2.38 -2.85 3.96
N ILE A 296 -2.73 -2.87 5.25
CA ILE A 296 -2.08 -2.04 6.28
C ILE A 296 -0.74 -2.63 6.69
N PHE A 297 -0.68 -3.95 6.86
CA PHE A 297 0.51 -4.62 7.35
C PHE A 297 1.74 -4.31 6.50
N MET A 298 1.59 -4.31 5.16
CA MET A 298 2.70 -4.15 4.23
C MET A 298 3.44 -2.81 4.38
N PRO A 299 2.81 -1.62 4.25
CA PRO A 299 3.48 -0.34 4.50
C PRO A 299 4.10 -0.24 5.89
N CYS A 300 3.41 -0.75 6.92
CA CYS A 300 3.92 -0.76 8.30
C CYS A 300 5.16 -1.64 8.47
N TYR A 301 5.18 -2.83 7.85
CA TYR A 301 6.31 -3.75 7.89
C TYR A 301 7.54 -3.15 7.19
N PHE A 302 7.39 -2.69 5.95
CA PHE A 302 8.51 -2.13 5.20
C PHE A 302 8.99 -0.79 5.77
N GLY A 303 8.08 0.05 6.29
CA GLY A 303 8.45 1.27 7.00
C GLY A 303 9.18 1.00 8.32
N ASN A 304 8.77 -0.05 9.05
CA ASN A 304 9.45 -0.49 10.26
C ASN A 304 10.86 -1.00 9.95
N GLU A 305 11.03 -1.79 8.88
CA GLU A 305 12.34 -2.29 8.44
C GLU A 305 13.31 -1.15 8.10
N VAL A 306 12.84 -0.09 7.45
CA VAL A 306 13.64 1.13 7.20
C VAL A 306 14.07 1.76 8.52
N THR A 307 13.13 1.95 9.45
CA THR A 307 13.41 2.58 10.74
C THR A 307 14.43 1.77 11.55
N LEU A 308 14.20 0.46 11.67
CA LEU A 308 15.02 -0.46 12.44
C LEU A 308 16.45 -0.58 11.86
N LYS A 309 16.59 -0.71 10.54
CA LYS A 309 17.92 -0.79 9.90
C LYS A 309 18.66 0.54 9.97
N SER A 310 17.96 1.66 9.81
CA SER A 310 18.58 2.98 9.98
C SER A 310 19.08 3.18 11.42
N ALA A 311 18.32 2.75 12.43
CA ALA A 311 18.72 2.84 13.82
C ALA A 311 19.95 1.98 14.14
N ARG A 312 20.03 0.75 13.60
CA ARG A 312 21.22 -0.11 13.75
C ARG A 312 22.46 0.52 13.15
N LEU A 313 22.35 1.04 11.93
CA LEU A 313 23.46 1.70 11.25
C LEU A 313 23.91 2.96 12.01
N THR A 314 22.96 3.79 12.44
CA THR A 314 23.21 4.96 13.28
C THR A 314 23.90 4.60 14.59
N HIS A 315 23.48 3.51 15.25
CA HIS A 315 24.11 3.02 16.47
C HIS A 315 25.55 2.53 16.23
N ALA A 316 25.77 1.77 15.15
CA ALA A 316 27.10 1.30 14.78
C ALA A 316 28.06 2.47 14.48
N LEU A 317 27.57 3.50 13.78
CA LEU A 317 28.32 4.73 13.55
C LEU A 317 28.62 5.46 14.86
N TYR A 318 27.64 5.55 15.76
CA TYR A 318 27.85 6.15 17.08
C TYR A 318 28.96 5.47 17.87
N CYS A 319 28.95 4.13 17.96
CA CYS A 319 30.00 3.38 18.68
C CYS A 319 31.39 3.58 18.09
N LEU A 320 31.51 3.75 16.77
CA LEU A 320 32.79 4.03 16.13
C LEU A 320 33.26 5.45 16.46
N TYR A 321 32.39 6.44 16.27
CA TYR A 321 32.74 7.85 16.41
C TYR A 321 32.86 8.31 17.86
N SER A 322 32.23 7.65 18.84
CA SER A 322 32.45 7.96 20.25
C SER A 322 33.92 7.82 20.66
N SER A 323 34.65 6.90 20.03
CA SER A 323 36.09 6.70 20.27
C SER A 323 37.00 7.75 19.62
N GLU A 324 36.54 8.43 18.55
CA GLU A 324 37.34 9.42 17.81
C GLU A 324 36.74 10.85 17.82
N TRP A 325 35.62 11.06 18.53
CA TRP A 325 34.85 12.31 18.57
C TRP A 325 35.69 13.56 18.87
N ILE A 326 36.64 13.41 19.79
CA ILE A 326 37.53 14.49 20.25
C ILE A 326 38.46 14.97 19.12
N LYS A 327 38.82 14.09 18.18
CA LYS A 327 39.76 14.38 17.09
C LYS A 327 39.09 14.91 15.82
N MET A 328 37.77 14.98 15.78
CA MET A 328 37.02 15.41 14.59
C MET A 328 36.85 16.92 14.51
N ASN A 329 36.88 17.46 13.30
CA ASN A 329 36.63 18.87 13.05
C ASN A 329 35.13 19.20 13.21
N ALA A 330 34.81 20.45 13.57
CA ALA A 330 33.44 20.92 13.74
C ALA A 330 32.46 20.57 12.59
N PRO A 331 32.81 20.72 11.29
CA PRO A 331 31.93 20.31 10.20
C PRO A 331 31.63 18.81 10.18
N GLU A 332 32.62 17.96 10.48
CA GLU A 332 32.45 16.50 10.49
C GLU A 332 31.54 16.05 11.63
N ARG A 333 31.65 16.69 12.81
CA ARG A 333 30.74 16.43 13.93
C ARG A 333 29.30 16.75 13.57
N LYS A 334 29.08 17.87 12.86
CA LYS A 334 27.75 18.29 12.42
C LYS A 334 27.13 17.31 11.42
N GLU A 335 27.93 16.81 10.47
CA GLU A 335 27.48 15.77 9.53
C GLU A 335 27.14 14.46 10.24
N ILE A 336 27.97 14.00 11.17
CA ILE A 336 27.69 12.80 11.96
C ILE A 336 26.41 12.98 12.78
N GLN A 337 26.24 14.10 13.48
CA GLN A 337 25.02 14.36 14.26
C GLN A 337 23.74 14.33 13.41
N MET A 338 23.80 14.80 12.16
CA MET A 338 22.67 14.69 11.24
C MET A 338 22.37 13.23 10.87
N MET A 339 23.39 12.37 10.81
CA MET A 339 23.25 10.92 10.56
C MET A 339 22.98 10.09 11.81
N MET A 340 23.16 10.67 12.99
CA MET A 340 22.83 10.08 14.28
C MET A 340 21.32 10.02 14.56
N LYS A 341 20.49 10.45 13.60
CA LYS A 341 19.03 10.36 13.70
C LYS A 341 18.53 9.21 12.82
N PRO A 342 17.88 8.19 13.40
CA PRO A 342 17.25 7.15 12.62
C PRO A 342 16.17 7.75 11.71
N ILE A 343 15.97 7.10 10.56
CA ILE A 343 14.96 7.50 9.60
C ILE A 343 13.61 7.02 10.13
N VAL A 344 12.73 7.97 10.47
CA VAL A 344 11.39 7.68 10.97
C VAL A 344 10.36 8.24 10.01
N LEU A 345 9.54 7.35 9.44
CA LEU A 345 8.50 7.67 8.47
C LEU A 345 7.18 8.05 9.16
N LYS A 346 6.53 9.13 8.69
CA LYS A 346 5.25 9.61 9.22
C LYS A 346 4.16 9.75 8.15
N ALA A 347 2.96 9.29 8.47
CA ALA A 347 1.75 9.38 7.67
C ALA A 347 0.95 10.60 8.14
N GLY A 348 0.72 11.53 7.24
CA GLY A 348 0.09 12.82 7.51
C GLY A 348 0.85 13.70 8.51
N GLY A 349 2.07 13.31 8.92
CA GLY A 349 2.81 13.95 10.01
C GLY A 349 2.46 13.43 11.42
N PHE A 350 1.45 12.58 11.56
CA PHE A 350 0.91 12.12 12.85
C PHE A 350 1.27 10.67 13.17
N PHE A 351 0.99 9.73 12.25
CA PHE A 351 1.12 8.30 12.51
C PHE A 351 2.44 7.74 11.99
N TYR A 352 3.08 6.87 12.75
CA TYR A 352 4.34 6.25 12.33
C TYR A 352 4.10 5.03 11.42
N TYR A 353 4.99 4.81 10.45
CA TYR A 353 4.96 3.59 9.63
C TYR A 353 5.65 2.46 10.41
N ASN A 354 4.96 1.92 11.41
CA ASN A 354 5.53 0.87 12.25
C ASN A 354 4.51 -0.22 12.58
N LEU A 355 5.00 -1.36 13.08
CA LEU A 355 4.14 -2.47 13.46
C LEU A 355 3.22 -2.12 14.64
N GLY A 356 3.61 -1.17 15.50
CA GLY A 356 2.76 -0.65 16.57
C GLY A 356 1.47 -0.01 16.05
N MET A 357 1.56 0.77 14.95
CA MET A 357 0.40 1.39 14.30
C MET A 357 -0.54 0.33 13.71
N PHE A 358 0.01 -0.73 13.12
CA PHE A 358 -0.78 -1.87 12.63
C PHE A 358 -1.56 -2.52 13.78
N THR A 359 -0.89 -2.87 14.89
CA THR A 359 -1.55 -3.45 16.07
C THR A 359 -2.59 -2.50 16.67
N SER A 360 -2.29 -1.19 16.78
CA SER A 360 -3.24 -0.19 17.27
C SER A 360 -4.50 -0.12 16.40
N THR A 361 -4.33 -0.23 15.08
CA THR A 361 -5.47 -0.21 14.13
C THR A 361 -6.34 -1.45 14.30
N LEU A 362 -5.72 -2.63 14.45
CA LEU A 362 -6.44 -3.88 14.70
C LEU A 362 -7.17 -3.88 16.05
N ASN A 363 -6.51 -3.41 17.11
CA ASN A 363 -7.13 -3.29 18.43
C ASN A 363 -8.34 -2.36 18.39
N THR A 364 -8.21 -1.22 17.71
CA THR A 364 -9.33 -0.28 17.53
C THR A 364 -10.49 -0.93 16.77
N ALA A 365 -10.19 -1.64 15.67
CA ALA A 365 -11.21 -2.35 14.90
C ALA A 365 -11.92 -3.44 15.74
N TYR A 366 -11.17 -4.18 16.55
CA TYR A 366 -11.71 -5.21 17.43
C TYR A 366 -12.57 -4.61 18.55
N SER A 367 -12.13 -3.54 19.19
CA SER A 367 -12.93 -2.83 20.21
C SER A 367 -14.26 -2.32 19.64
N LEU A 368 -14.22 -1.71 18.45
CA LEU A 368 -15.44 -1.27 17.75
C LEU A 368 -16.35 -2.47 17.43
N PHE A 369 -15.78 -3.58 16.96
CA PHE A 369 -16.52 -4.80 16.69
C PHE A 369 -17.23 -5.34 17.94
N CYS A 370 -16.54 -5.43 19.09
CA CYS A 370 -17.13 -5.88 20.34
C CYS A 370 -18.29 -4.99 20.80
N VAL A 371 -18.16 -3.66 20.64
CA VAL A 371 -19.22 -2.71 20.96
C VAL A 371 -20.45 -2.94 20.07
N LEU A 372 -20.26 -3.09 18.75
CA LEU A 372 -21.35 -3.36 17.82
C LEU A 372 -22.02 -4.71 18.11
N GLN A 373 -21.23 -5.75 18.40
CA GLN A 373 -21.75 -7.08 18.70
C GLN A 373 -22.57 -7.07 19.99
N ARG A 374 -22.09 -6.39 21.05
CA ARG A 374 -22.82 -6.28 22.32
C ARG A 374 -24.15 -5.52 22.15
N ARG A 375 -24.18 -4.46 21.35
CA ARG A 375 -25.42 -3.74 21.06
C ARG A 375 -26.39 -4.62 20.27
N ALA A 376 -25.91 -5.30 19.23
CA ALA A 376 -26.73 -6.19 18.41
C ALA A 376 -27.32 -7.35 19.24
N SER A 377 -26.58 -7.92 20.19
CA SER A 377 -27.10 -8.95 21.11
C SER A 377 -28.14 -8.40 22.09
N SER A 378 -27.98 -7.17 22.58
CA SER A 378 -28.95 -6.54 23.49
C SER A 378 -30.30 -6.34 22.82
N THR A 379 -30.30 -5.79 21.59
CA THR A 379 -31.54 -5.59 20.80
C THR A 379 -32.24 -6.90 20.41
N ARG A 380 -31.51 -8.03 20.35
CA ARG A 380 -32.11 -9.35 20.09
C ARG A 380 -32.71 -9.99 21.36
N GLY A 381 -32.38 -9.51 22.54
CA GLY A 381 -32.95 -9.97 23.81
C GLY A 381 -34.16 -9.16 24.29
N GLU A 382 -34.42 -8.01 23.67
CA GLU A 382 -35.57 -7.14 23.95
C GLU A 382 -36.75 -7.38 22.99
N MET A 383 -36.57 -8.20 21.95
CA MET A 383 -37.62 -8.77 21.09
C MET A 383 -37.84 -10.23 21.47
#